data_AF-A0A813FX07-F1
#
_entry.id   AF-A0A813FX07-F1
#
_cell.length_a   1.000
_cell.length_b   1.000
_cell.length_c   1.000
_cell.angle_alpha   90.00
_cell.angle_beta   90.00
_cell.angle_gamma   90.00
#
_symmetry.space_group_name_H-M   'P 1'
#
loop_
_entity.id
_entity.type
_entity.pdbx_description
1 polymer ?
#
loop_
_entity_poly.entity_id
_entity_poly.type
_entity_poly.pdbx_seq_one_letter_code
_entity_poly.pdbx_strand_id
1 'polypeptide(L)'
;MLLHGNLFQAVRDGGFRSPAMPALCTGEIGVPVHLVAIGALRALHRDFIKHPTDPIRVRVACFEAEHWYPFNNIKDEILEHFFLPEKADFSLYLLDSDEDDDDSNDDDDDQR
;
A
#
# COMPACT_ATOMS: atom_id res chain seq x y z
N MET A 1 -0.04 -14.04 7.36
CA MET A 1 -0.38 -12.75 6.69
C MET A 1 -1.71 -12.14 7.16
N LEU A 2 -2.70 -12.92 7.61
CA LEU A 2 -3.98 -12.41 8.13
C LEU A 2 -3.87 -11.49 9.36
N LEU A 3 -2.93 -11.76 10.29
CA LEU A 3 -2.80 -11.00 11.54
C LEU A 3 -2.52 -9.50 11.32
N HIS A 4 -1.44 -9.15 10.62
CA HIS A 4 -1.06 -7.75 10.41
C HIS A 4 -2.09 -6.98 9.57
N GLY A 5 -2.73 -7.64 8.59
CA GLY A 5 -3.80 -7.04 7.81
C GLY A 5 -5.01 -6.68 8.68
N ASN A 6 -5.46 -7.60 9.53
CA ASN A 6 -6.57 -7.36 10.46
C ASN A 6 -6.22 -6.26 11.47
N LEU A 7 -4.98 -6.22 11.96
CA LEU A 7 -4.50 -5.15 12.84
C LEU A 7 -4.59 -3.79 12.15
N PHE A 8 -4.11 -3.66 10.93
CA PHE A 8 -4.13 -2.39 10.20
C PHE A 8 -5.55 -1.96 9.84
N GLN A 9 -6.41 -2.90 9.47
CA GLN A 9 -7.84 -2.62 9.27
C GLN A 9 -8.48 -2.09 10.57
N ALA A 10 -8.28 -2.77 11.70
CA ALA A 10 -8.83 -2.32 12.98
C ALA A 10 -8.30 -0.94 13.42
N VAL A 11 -7.02 -0.64 13.14
CA VAL A 11 -6.43 0.69 13.36
C VAL A 11 -7.15 1.75 12.51
N ARG A 12 -7.46 1.46 11.25
CA ARG A 12 -8.22 2.37 10.38
C ARG A 12 -9.64 2.59 10.86
N ASP A 13 -10.34 1.49 11.20
CA ASP A 13 -11.72 1.51 11.67
C ASP A 13 -11.85 2.30 12.98
N GLY A 14 -10.81 2.29 13.82
CA GLY A 14 -10.70 3.13 15.00
C GLY A 14 -10.35 4.60 14.75
N GLY A 15 -10.17 5.01 13.48
CA GLY A 15 -9.81 6.39 13.11
C GLY A 15 -8.33 6.73 13.30
N PHE A 16 -7.46 5.76 13.58
CA PHE A 16 -6.03 5.99 13.80
C PHE A 16 -5.20 5.72 12.54
N ARG A 17 -4.01 6.33 12.46
CA ARG A 17 -3.07 6.14 11.35
C ARG A 17 -1.64 5.87 11.79
N SER A 18 -1.34 5.86 13.08
CA SER A 18 0.03 5.75 13.57
C SER A 18 0.17 4.74 14.72
N PRO A 19 0.00 3.43 14.46
CA PRO A 19 0.17 2.41 15.49
C PRO A 19 1.66 2.17 15.79
N ALA A 20 1.97 1.98 17.07
CA ALA A 20 3.21 1.35 17.50
C ALA A 20 2.90 -0.10 17.90
N MET A 21 3.68 -1.05 17.38
CA MET A 21 3.49 -2.47 17.65
C MET A 21 4.82 -3.16 17.96
N PRO A 22 4.85 -4.19 18.82
CA PRO A 22 6.04 -5.01 18.99
C PRO A 22 6.27 -5.90 17.76
N ALA A 23 7.41 -6.60 17.72
CA ALA A 23 7.60 -7.72 16.81
C ALA A 23 6.65 -8.88 17.19
N LEU A 24 5.45 -8.87 16.63
CA LEU A 24 4.39 -9.82 17.00
C LEU A 24 4.83 -11.26 16.75
N CYS A 25 4.50 -12.15 17.70
CA CYS A 25 4.76 -13.59 17.63
C CYS A 25 6.23 -14.04 17.68
N THR A 26 7.21 -13.14 17.90
CA THR A 26 8.63 -13.54 18.01
C THR A 26 9.05 -14.03 19.40
N GLY A 27 8.26 -13.75 20.43
CA GLY A 27 8.50 -14.21 21.82
C GLY A 27 8.12 -15.69 22.02
N GLU A 28 7.22 -15.98 22.95
CA GLU A 28 6.85 -17.36 23.32
C GLU A 28 6.32 -18.22 22.17
N ILE A 29 5.71 -17.60 21.15
CA ILE A 29 5.22 -18.30 19.96
C ILE A 29 6.40 -18.76 19.07
N GLY A 30 7.55 -18.06 19.14
CA GLY A 30 8.79 -18.46 18.48
C GLY A 30 8.78 -18.33 16.96
N VAL A 31 7.94 -17.46 16.39
CA VAL A 31 7.95 -17.23 14.93
C VAL A 31 9.25 -16.51 14.55
N PRO A 32 9.98 -17.00 13.54
CA PRO A 32 11.17 -16.33 13.07
C PRO A 32 10.89 -14.88 12.65
N VAL A 33 11.67 -13.94 13.18
CA VAL A 33 11.45 -12.50 13.01
C VAL A 33 11.42 -12.06 11.54
N HIS A 34 12.19 -12.70 10.65
CA HIS A 34 12.18 -12.40 9.22
C HIS A 34 10.80 -12.68 8.60
N LEU A 35 10.12 -13.77 8.99
CA LEU A 35 8.76 -14.07 8.51
C LEU A 35 7.74 -13.06 9.05
N VAL A 36 7.91 -12.63 10.30
CA VAL A 36 7.07 -11.58 10.91
C VAL A 36 7.24 -10.27 10.16
N ALA A 37 8.49 -9.86 9.90
CA ALA A 37 8.81 -8.65 9.17
C ALA A 37 8.26 -8.67 7.73
N ILE A 38 8.42 -9.78 7.00
CA ILE A 38 7.80 -9.97 5.67
C ILE A 38 6.29 -9.81 5.76
N GLY A 39 5.66 -10.45 6.75
CA GLY A 39 4.21 -10.41 6.94
C GLY A 39 3.70 -9.00 7.26
N ALA A 40 4.40 -8.27 8.12
CA ALA A 40 4.05 -6.92 8.54
C ALA A 40 4.20 -5.92 7.37
N LEU A 41 5.35 -5.93 6.69
CA LEU A 41 5.63 -4.96 5.63
C LEU A 41 4.81 -5.23 4.37
N ARG A 42 4.54 -6.50 4.02
CA ARG A 42 3.59 -6.81 2.93
C ARG A 42 2.17 -6.38 3.24
N ALA A 43 1.73 -6.52 4.50
CA ALA A 43 0.41 -6.02 4.90
C ALA A 43 0.34 -4.49 4.81
N LEU A 44 1.41 -3.80 5.24
CA LEU A 44 1.50 -2.34 5.17
C LEU A 44 1.54 -1.84 3.73
N HIS A 45 2.30 -2.51 2.87
CA HIS A 45 2.34 -2.20 1.44
C HIS A 45 0.95 -2.37 0.78
N ARG A 46 0.25 -3.48 1.06
CA ARG A 46 -1.11 -3.68 0.54
C ARG A 46 -2.09 -2.62 1.03
N ASP A 47 -1.95 -2.21 2.29
CA ASP A 47 -2.74 -1.12 2.86
C ASP A 47 -2.48 0.21 2.13
N PHE A 48 -1.21 0.53 1.86
CA PHE A 48 -0.82 1.71 1.09
C PHE A 48 -1.41 1.70 -0.33
N ILE A 49 -1.32 0.59 -1.06
CA ILE A 49 -1.89 0.47 -2.42
C ILE A 49 -3.40 0.75 -2.41
N LYS A 50 -4.12 0.28 -1.39
CA LYS A 50 -5.57 0.51 -1.27
C LYS A 50 -5.93 1.93 -0.86
N HIS A 51 -5.03 2.62 -0.16
CA HIS A 51 -5.27 3.93 0.45
C HIS A 51 -4.08 4.88 0.21
N PRO A 52 -3.76 5.22 -1.05
CA PRO A 52 -2.52 5.93 -1.39
C PRO A 52 -2.45 7.36 -0.81
N THR A 53 -3.61 8.02 -0.64
CA THR A 53 -3.72 9.38 -0.11
C THR A 53 -3.88 9.44 1.42
N ASP A 54 -4.06 8.30 2.08
CA ASP A 54 -4.29 8.20 3.53
C ASP A 54 -3.49 7.03 4.14
N PRO A 55 -2.14 7.11 4.15
CA PRO A 55 -1.28 6.01 4.55
C PRO A 55 -1.22 5.81 6.07
N ILE A 56 -1.14 4.54 6.52
CA ILE A 56 -0.77 4.22 7.90
C ILE A 56 0.75 4.33 8.08
N ARG A 57 1.18 4.90 9.21
CA ARG A 57 2.57 5.03 9.65
C ARG A 57 2.86 4.10 10.82
N VAL A 58 3.35 2.89 10.53
CA VAL A 58 3.62 1.87 11.55
C VAL A 58 5.00 2.06 12.17
N ARG A 59 5.09 2.04 13.50
CA ARG A 59 6.36 1.94 14.24
C ARG A 59 6.50 0.54 14.84
N VAL A 60 7.61 -0.13 14.55
CA VAL A 60 7.90 -1.44 15.14
C VAL A 60 8.85 -1.27 16.32
N ALA A 61 8.32 -1.48 17.52
CA ALA A 61 9.09 -1.46 18.76
C ALA A 61 9.82 -2.80 18.92
N CYS A 62 11.08 -2.83 18.52
CA CYS A 62 11.95 -4.00 18.70
C CYS A 62 12.53 -3.99 20.11
N PHE A 63 12.12 -4.94 20.96
CA PHE A 63 12.72 -5.11 22.29
C PHE A 63 14.16 -5.64 22.18
N GLU A 64 14.38 -6.61 21.30
CA GLU A 64 15.69 -7.16 21.00
C GLU A 64 16.32 -6.41 19.83
N ALA A 65 17.59 -6.05 19.96
CA ALA A 65 18.32 -5.33 18.92
C ALA A 65 18.41 -6.14 17.61
N GLU A 66 18.42 -7.47 17.70
CA GLU A 66 18.47 -8.37 16.55
C GLU A 66 17.22 -8.29 15.66
N HIS A 67 16.07 -7.88 16.21
CA HIS A 67 14.85 -7.71 15.43
C HIS A 67 14.91 -6.49 14.50
N TRP A 68 15.73 -5.49 14.80
CA TRP A 68 15.84 -4.28 14.00
C TRP A 68 16.29 -4.55 12.56
N TYR A 69 17.26 -5.46 12.40
CA TYR A 69 17.91 -5.72 11.12
C TYR A 69 16.96 -6.35 10.08
N PRO A 70 16.22 -7.43 10.37
CA PRO A 70 15.24 -8.01 9.44
C PRO A 70 14.18 -7.01 8.97
N PHE A 71 13.63 -6.20 9.87
CA PHE A 71 12.62 -5.20 9.50
C PHE A 71 13.17 -4.14 8.53
N ASN A 72 14.41 -3.68 8.73
CA ASN A 72 14.99 -2.71 7.80
C ASN A 72 15.35 -3.34 6.47
N ASN A 73 15.99 -4.50 6.45
CA ASN A 73 16.35 -5.17 5.19
C ASN A 73 15.13 -5.40 4.29
N ILE A 74 14.03 -5.93 4.85
CA ILE A 74 12.83 -6.21 4.06
C ILE A 74 12.14 -4.91 3.62
N LYS A 75 12.19 -3.87 4.45
CA LYS A 75 11.67 -2.55 4.10
C LYS A 75 12.48 -1.98 2.94
N ASP A 76 13.80 -2.06 3.00
CA ASP A 76 14.70 -1.58 1.95
C ASP A 76 14.50 -2.38 0.65
N GLU A 77 14.39 -3.71 0.72
CA GLU A 77 14.06 -4.58 -0.43
C GLU A 77 12.71 -4.20 -1.07
N ILE A 78 11.68 -3.99 -0.24
CA ILE A 78 10.36 -3.57 -0.75
C ILE A 78 10.48 -2.20 -1.42
N LEU A 79 11.23 -1.26 -0.87
CA LEU A 79 11.42 0.08 -1.41
C LEU A 79 12.21 0.08 -2.73
N GLU A 80 13.29 -0.71 -2.81
CA GLU A 80 14.10 -0.91 -4.03
C GLU A 80 13.27 -1.49 -5.17
N HIS A 81 12.27 -2.30 -4.85
CA HIS A 81 11.36 -2.93 -5.83
C HIS A 81 9.96 -2.29 -5.87
N PHE A 82 9.75 -1.17 -5.15
CA PHE A 82 8.43 -0.54 -4.99
C PHE A 82 7.99 0.20 -6.25
N PHE A 83 8.93 0.85 -6.95
CA PHE A 83 8.62 1.66 -8.14
C PHE A 83 9.90 2.04 -8.93
N LEU A 84 9.91 1.78 -10.24
CA LEU A 84 10.88 2.31 -11.22
C LEU A 84 10.13 3.32 -12.12
N PRO A 85 10.13 4.62 -11.79
CA PRO A 85 9.41 5.64 -12.58
C PRO A 85 9.79 5.65 -14.07
N GLU A 86 11.04 5.28 -14.41
CA GLU A 86 11.51 5.22 -15.80
C GLU A 86 10.80 4.16 -16.67
N LYS A 87 10.09 3.20 -16.05
CA LYS A 87 9.33 2.15 -16.76
C LYS A 87 7.81 2.32 -16.66
N ALA A 88 7.35 3.28 -15.87
CA ALA A 88 5.94 3.64 -15.85
C ALA A 88 5.69 4.53 -17.07
N ASP A 89 5.36 3.89 -18.19
CA ASP A 89 4.96 4.58 -19.41
C ASP A 89 3.80 5.53 -19.09
N PHE A 90 4.00 6.82 -19.35
CA PHE A 90 3.00 7.88 -19.13
C PHE A 90 1.72 7.67 -19.98
N SER A 91 1.72 6.70 -20.90
CA SER A 91 0.54 6.27 -21.66
C SER A 91 -0.65 5.86 -20.77
N LEU A 92 -0.40 5.37 -19.55
CA LEU A 92 -1.47 5.01 -18.60
C LEU A 92 -2.26 6.20 -18.05
N TYR A 93 -1.72 7.41 -18.09
CA TYR A 93 -2.43 8.63 -17.68
C TYR A 93 -3.04 9.41 -18.83
N LEU A 94 -2.71 9.05 -20.09
CA LEU A 94 -3.21 9.72 -21.28
C LEU A 94 -4.43 9.01 -21.91
N LEU A 95 -4.74 7.78 -21.51
CA LEU A 95 -5.85 7.00 -22.09
C LEU A 95 -7.25 7.34 -21.53
N ASP A 96 -7.35 8.18 -20.50
CA ASP A 96 -8.64 8.59 -19.90
C ASP A 96 -9.09 10.00 -20.34
N SER A 97 -8.40 10.65 -21.29
CA SER A 97 -8.69 12.06 -21.66
C SER A 97 -9.41 12.28 -22.99
N ASP A 98 -9.60 11.25 -23.82
CA ASP A 98 -9.92 11.44 -25.25
C ASP A 98 -11.28 10.88 -25.72
N GLU A 99 -12.27 10.68 -24.85
CA GLU A 99 -13.65 10.40 -25.30
C GLU A 99 -14.66 11.14 -24.41
N ASP A 100 -14.94 12.40 -24.74
CA ASP A 100 -16.28 13.02 -24.64
C ASP A 100 -16.18 14.51 -25.00
N ASP A 101 -15.71 14.83 -26.20
CA ASP A 101 -15.98 16.14 -26.80
C ASP A 101 -16.01 16.02 -28.34
N ASP A 102 -16.99 16.72 -28.93
CA ASP A 102 -17.30 16.93 -30.34
C ASP A 102 -18.02 15.79 -31.10
N ASP A 103 -19.14 15.99 -31.79
CA ASP A 103 -19.64 17.26 -32.32
C ASP A 103 -21.15 17.18 -32.64
N SER A 104 -21.83 18.26 -32.29
CA SER A 104 -23.06 18.71 -32.91
C SER A 104 -22.93 18.78 -34.43
N ASN A 105 -23.96 18.35 -35.15
CA ASN A 105 -24.39 19.08 -36.34
C ASN A 105 -25.90 18.96 -36.53
N ASP A 106 -26.52 20.13 -36.43
CA ASP A 106 -27.79 20.50 -37.05
C ASP A 106 -27.79 20.08 -38.54
N ASP A 107 -28.94 19.64 -39.04
CA ASP A 107 -29.53 20.22 -40.23
C ASP A 107 -30.96 19.71 -40.44
N ASP A 108 -31.84 20.68 -40.64
CA ASP A 108 -33.25 20.60 -40.99
C ASP A 108 -33.52 19.66 -42.18
N ASP A 109 -34.67 18.97 -42.18
CA ASP A 109 -35.47 18.95 -43.40
C ASP A 109 -36.96 18.72 -43.15
N ASP A 110 -37.69 19.69 -43.67
CA ASP A 110 -39.12 19.89 -43.70
C ASP A 110 -39.77 19.01 -44.81
N GLN A 111 -41.10 18.88 -44.79
CA GLN A 111 -42.00 18.33 -45.84
C GLN A 111 -42.34 16.82 -45.85
N ARG A 112 -43.52 16.47 -45.29
CA ARG A 112 -44.76 16.18 -46.05
C ARG A 112 -45.95 15.80 -45.17
#